data_AF-A0A2J6I9K1-F1
#
_entry.id   AF-A0A2J6I9K1-F1
#
_cell.length_a   1.000
_cell.length_b   1.000
_cell.length_c   1.000
_cell.angle_alpha   90.00
_cell.angle_beta   90.00
_cell.angle_gamma   90.00
#
_symmetry.space_group_name_H-M   'P 1'
#
loop_
_entity.id
_entity.type
_entity.pdbx_description
1 polymer ?
#
loop_
_entity_poly.entity_id
_entity_poly.type
_entity_poly.pdbx_seq_one_letter_code
_entity_poly.pdbx_strand_id
1 'polypeptide(L)'
;MNLHTKITTLLVVIFALIFHANLFTQEEIVEEEEIIDEEYAMQDITPDTLNLSSFYEFLQRDESESTISECVIITDASDKEFLINKIFFKLYELKPKTELSKKINIYNCKFILDEKSPLLITDWKFSKINIVGCEFYVPTTFTNIKVESNYDFLIENCIFHDYIIFDGEENESIKLTCINNSFQTKLDFSTDLGSLRLEKNTFIYDSLKFKKRDVESTLYQLKCSNINIEDLELINNNFINNSNEHIFSIDLSSGTFGKLELISDSLVSLNLSDAEVEKSLLIDSLFVSNYIGILNFDFPEKNTNVSWVNLGKEKFSIFLTDKSKKVYPYQAKTDLQLSKTLYYNDLMSAYNKFNTLYHDRGDIRSANASYVEIKDIETRRQAYIQQVDPSLNNLINYKLNVFLRLFSDYATNPGKSLIQSLALLLIFTFIYMFSFSLWDGMNYGYYLNQYNIFTKYIISDKPIDKVIEENRNENETEETKNIKKLLKSFEEQGKKAPHILRLFGQPLHFLGKFKFDVIPGLVKLFNFQPKEWNSLDKSEKAWSGLLIFLISLIFLLYVIIVKFFNSLILSLNSFVVIGFGSLPEQENSLAMYLTIIEGIIGWFLLTIFSITLLSQVLQNT
;
A
#
# COMPACT_ATOMS: atom_id res chain seq x y z
N MET A 1 35.26 40.97 34.53
CA MET A 1 35.12 40.76 33.08
C MET A 1 34.02 39.73 32.87
N ASN A 2 32.85 40.17 32.40
CA ASN A 2 31.55 39.59 32.77
C ASN A 2 31.21 38.29 32.03
N LEU A 3 30.77 37.29 32.80
CA LEU A 3 30.13 36.03 32.36
C LEU A 3 28.98 36.30 31.36
N HIS A 4 28.34 37.47 31.50
CA HIS A 4 27.28 37.96 30.64
C HIS A 4 27.71 38.12 29.17
N THR A 5 28.95 38.52 28.89
CA THR A 5 29.41 38.79 27.52
C THR A 5 29.67 37.49 26.76
N LYS A 6 30.18 36.45 27.44
CA LYS A 6 30.49 35.14 26.83
C LYS A 6 29.25 34.32 26.46
N ILE A 7 28.14 34.48 27.19
CA ILE A 7 26.89 33.75 26.94
C ILE A 7 26.12 34.37 25.76
N THR A 8 26.11 35.70 25.62
CA THR A 8 25.53 36.38 24.44
C THR A 8 26.28 36.05 23.15
N THR A 9 27.62 35.94 23.17
CA THR A 9 28.38 35.58 21.96
C THR A 9 28.13 34.13 21.53
N LEU A 10 27.94 33.21 22.49
CA LEU A 10 27.61 31.81 22.20
C LEU A 10 26.19 31.65 21.61
N LEU A 11 25.21 32.40 22.11
CA LEU A 11 23.83 32.39 21.59
C LEU A 11 23.71 33.01 20.20
N VAL A 12 24.46 34.09 19.90
CA VAL A 12 24.47 34.72 18.57
C VAL A 12 25.10 33.81 17.50
N VAL A 13 26.11 33.02 17.86
CA VAL A 13 26.74 32.06 16.94
C VAL A 13 25.83 30.85 16.66
N ILE A 14 25.07 30.38 17.67
CA ILE A 14 24.10 29.28 17.48
C ILE A 14 22.89 29.76 16.66
N PHE A 15 22.44 31.01 16.85
CA PHE A 15 21.33 31.58 16.06
C PHE A 15 21.72 31.86 14.59
N ALA A 16 22.99 32.21 14.33
CA ALA A 16 23.51 32.40 12.97
C ALA A 16 23.69 31.08 12.21
N LEU A 17 23.96 29.96 12.90
CA LEU A 17 24.09 28.63 12.29
C LEU A 17 22.73 28.00 11.94
N ILE A 18 21.65 28.37 12.63
CA ILE A 18 20.29 27.85 12.39
C ILE A 18 19.60 28.57 11.20
N PHE A 19 20.05 29.78 10.85
CA PHE A 19 19.47 30.58 9.76
C PHE A 19 20.16 30.43 8.39
N HIS A 20 21.18 29.57 8.26
CA HIS A 20 21.93 29.36 7.02
C HIS A 20 21.60 28.07 6.26
N ALA A 21 20.53 27.36 6.63
CA ALA A 21 20.22 26.03 6.09
C ALA A 21 18.89 25.91 5.32
N ASN A 22 18.36 26.99 4.75
CA ASN A 22 17.19 26.92 3.86
C ASN A 22 17.22 28.03 2.82
N LEU A 23 17.80 27.76 1.65
CA LEU A 23 17.55 28.49 0.41
C LEU A 23 18.26 27.77 -0.75
N PHE A 24 17.60 26.76 -1.33
CA PHE A 24 17.82 26.34 -2.72
C PHE A 24 16.59 25.56 -3.18
N THR A 25 15.65 26.30 -3.76
CA THR A 25 14.68 25.78 -4.74
C THR A 25 14.70 26.79 -5.87
N GLN A 26 15.43 26.46 -6.93
CA GLN A 26 15.28 27.13 -8.22
C GLN A 26 14.09 26.48 -8.92
N GLU A 27 13.04 27.26 -9.13
CA GLU A 27 12.06 27.00 -10.18
C GLU A 27 12.75 27.32 -11.51
N GLU A 28 12.96 26.30 -12.32
CA GLU A 28 13.40 26.46 -13.70
C GLU A 28 12.15 26.77 -14.52
N ILE A 29 12.08 28.03 -14.97
CA ILE A 29 11.11 28.53 -15.93
C ILE A 29 11.46 27.86 -17.27
N VAL A 30 10.59 26.97 -17.73
CA VAL A 30 10.62 26.45 -19.09
C VAL A 30 10.20 27.61 -20.00
N GLU A 31 11.15 28.16 -20.75
CA GLU A 31 10.86 29.00 -21.91
C GLU A 31 10.09 28.14 -22.91
N GLU A 32 8.87 28.59 -23.25
CA GLU A 32 8.15 28.13 -24.42
C GLU A 32 8.99 28.46 -25.66
N GLU A 33 9.62 27.45 -26.26
CA GLU A 33 10.11 27.55 -27.63
C GLU A 33 8.89 27.75 -28.55
N GLU A 34 8.76 28.96 -29.04
CA GLU A 34 7.93 29.34 -30.17
C GLU A 34 8.44 28.54 -31.39
N ILE A 35 7.82 27.38 -31.63
CA ILE A 35 8.02 26.62 -32.87
C ILE A 35 7.48 27.52 -33.99
N ILE A 36 8.40 28.05 -34.77
CA ILE A 36 8.11 28.67 -36.05
C ILE A 36 7.46 27.58 -36.91
N ASP A 37 6.18 27.76 -37.20
CA ASP A 37 5.46 27.01 -38.22
C ASP A 37 6.21 27.19 -39.56
N GLU A 38 7.04 26.22 -39.91
CA GLU A 38 7.38 25.99 -41.31
C GLU A 38 6.09 25.52 -41.99
N GLU A 39 5.43 26.46 -42.65
CA GLU A 39 4.36 26.24 -43.60
C GLU A 39 4.90 25.38 -44.75
N TYR A 40 5.01 24.07 -44.52
CA TYR A 40 5.05 23.10 -45.59
C TYR A 40 3.70 23.18 -46.28
N ALA A 41 3.70 23.81 -47.46
CA ALA A 41 2.64 23.73 -48.42
C ALA A 41 2.33 22.25 -48.71
N MET A 42 1.41 21.66 -47.95
CA MET A 42 0.72 20.46 -48.38
C MET A 42 -0.03 20.85 -49.65
N GLN A 43 0.50 20.38 -50.78
CA GLN A 43 -0.33 20.18 -51.95
C GLN A 43 -1.54 19.36 -51.48
N ASP A 44 -2.73 19.91 -51.66
CA ASP A 44 -4.00 19.18 -51.61
C ASP A 44 -3.92 18.01 -52.61
N ILE A 45 -3.33 16.90 -52.17
CA ILE A 45 -3.55 15.61 -52.78
C ILE A 45 -4.92 15.19 -52.25
N THR A 46 -5.97 15.53 -52.99
CA THR A 46 -7.26 14.89 -52.78
C THR A 46 -7.02 13.39 -52.87
N PRO A 47 -7.25 12.61 -51.79
CA PRO A 47 -6.93 11.19 -51.79
C PRO A 47 -7.71 10.50 -52.90
N ASP A 48 -7.04 9.58 -53.60
CA ASP A 48 -7.67 8.84 -54.69
C ASP A 48 -8.88 8.09 -54.13
N THR A 49 -10.05 8.36 -54.70
CA THR A 49 -11.29 7.70 -54.31
C THR A 49 -11.42 6.41 -55.10
N LEU A 50 -11.47 5.28 -54.39
CA LEU A 50 -11.58 3.94 -54.96
C LEU A 50 -12.94 3.35 -54.59
N ASN A 51 -13.66 2.77 -55.54
CA ASN A 51 -14.88 2.02 -55.20
C ASN A 51 -14.54 0.63 -54.64
N LEU A 52 -15.50 -0.01 -53.96
CA LEU A 52 -15.29 -1.29 -53.30
C LEU A 52 -14.94 -2.41 -54.30
N SER A 53 -15.52 -2.37 -55.50
CA SER A 53 -15.21 -3.29 -56.61
C SER A 53 -13.75 -3.20 -57.03
N SER A 54 -13.20 -2.00 -57.14
CA SER A 54 -11.80 -1.81 -57.50
C SER A 54 -10.86 -2.20 -56.37
N PHE A 55 -11.25 -1.96 -55.11
CA PHE A 55 -10.54 -2.49 -53.95
C PHE A 55 -10.53 -4.02 -53.93
N TYR A 56 -11.68 -4.64 -54.24
CA TYR A 56 -11.80 -6.09 -54.34
C TYR A 56 -10.91 -6.67 -55.45
N GLU A 57 -10.91 -6.08 -56.66
CA GLU A 57 -10.00 -6.53 -57.74
C GLU A 57 -8.52 -6.36 -57.36
N PHE A 58 -8.19 -5.35 -56.55
CA PHE A 58 -6.84 -5.23 -55.98
C PHE A 58 -6.52 -6.41 -55.04
N LEU A 59 -7.43 -6.80 -54.14
CA LEU A 59 -7.24 -7.97 -53.27
C LEU A 59 -7.07 -9.28 -54.06
N GLN A 60 -7.64 -9.37 -55.27
CA GLN A 60 -7.56 -10.56 -56.13
C GLN A 60 -6.24 -10.68 -56.89
N ARG A 61 -5.38 -9.66 -56.95
CA ARG A 61 -4.12 -9.72 -57.72
C ARG A 61 -3.25 -10.90 -57.26
N ASP A 62 -2.67 -11.61 -58.22
CA ASP A 62 -1.74 -12.72 -57.98
C ASP A 62 -0.27 -12.23 -58.02
N GLU A 63 -0.04 -11.01 -57.52
CA GLU A 63 1.32 -10.46 -57.39
C GLU A 63 2.03 -11.05 -56.17
N SER A 64 3.37 -11.03 -56.19
CA SER A 64 4.17 -11.53 -55.06
C SER A 64 3.88 -10.80 -53.74
N GLU A 65 3.48 -9.53 -53.83
CA GLU A 65 3.06 -8.65 -52.74
C GLU A 65 2.30 -7.46 -53.32
N SER A 66 1.06 -7.26 -52.91
CA SER A 66 0.20 -6.17 -53.39
C SER A 66 0.06 -5.09 -52.32
N THR A 67 0.27 -3.83 -52.70
CA THR A 67 0.19 -2.68 -51.79
C THR A 67 -0.78 -1.63 -52.31
N ILE A 68 -1.68 -1.17 -51.43
CA ILE A 68 -2.57 -0.02 -51.65
C ILE A 68 -2.31 1.03 -50.57
N SER A 69 -2.28 2.30 -50.95
CA SER A 69 -1.96 3.42 -50.06
C SER A 69 -2.77 4.67 -50.36
N GLU A 70 -3.06 5.49 -49.35
CA GLU A 70 -3.63 6.85 -49.48
C GLU A 70 -4.97 6.92 -50.24
N CYS A 71 -5.81 5.89 -50.07
CA CYS A 71 -7.08 5.77 -50.79
C CYS A 71 -8.30 5.96 -49.87
N VAL A 72 -9.35 6.59 -50.37
CA VAL A 72 -10.68 6.57 -49.73
C VAL A 72 -11.54 5.54 -50.44
N ILE A 73 -11.85 4.45 -49.74
CA ILE A 73 -12.66 3.34 -50.21
C ILE A 73 -14.12 3.65 -49.91
N ILE A 74 -14.89 3.88 -50.96
CA ILE A 74 -16.33 4.16 -50.91
C ILE A 74 -17.13 3.09 -51.63
N THR A 75 -18.45 3.10 -51.46
CA THR A 75 -19.36 2.30 -52.27
C THR A 75 -20.01 3.12 -53.38
N ASP A 76 -20.28 2.51 -54.52
CA ASP A 76 -21.03 3.08 -55.62
C ASP A 76 -22.00 2.07 -56.27
N ALA A 77 -22.61 2.46 -57.40
CA ALA A 77 -23.59 1.63 -58.09
C ALA A 77 -23.04 0.30 -58.66
N SER A 78 -21.71 0.17 -58.82
CA SER A 78 -21.03 -1.04 -59.29
C SER A 78 -20.88 -2.12 -58.21
N ASP A 79 -20.93 -1.74 -56.93
CA ASP A 79 -20.70 -2.65 -55.79
C ASP A 79 -21.90 -3.51 -55.41
N LYS A 80 -22.96 -3.50 -56.22
CA LYS A 80 -24.19 -4.27 -55.98
C LYS A 80 -23.96 -5.77 -55.90
N GLU A 81 -22.90 -6.28 -56.53
CA GLU A 81 -22.58 -7.71 -56.49
C GLU A 81 -22.10 -8.19 -55.11
N PHE A 82 -21.51 -7.30 -54.31
CA PHE A 82 -21.06 -7.59 -52.94
C PHE A 82 -22.15 -7.37 -51.89
N LEU A 83 -23.24 -6.68 -52.26
CA LEU A 83 -24.30 -6.30 -51.34
C LEU A 83 -25.21 -7.48 -51.01
N ILE A 84 -25.19 -7.91 -49.75
CA ILE A 84 -26.07 -8.95 -49.22
C ILE A 84 -27.19 -8.30 -48.41
N ASN A 85 -28.43 -8.49 -48.86
CA ASN A 85 -29.61 -8.09 -48.12
C ASN A 85 -29.96 -9.17 -47.09
N LYS A 86 -29.75 -8.88 -45.80
CA LYS A 86 -30.31 -9.65 -44.70
C LYS A 86 -31.70 -9.09 -44.35
N ILE A 87 -32.47 -9.86 -43.57
CA ILE A 87 -33.87 -9.51 -43.22
C ILE A 87 -33.97 -8.13 -42.54
N PHE A 88 -32.95 -7.74 -41.75
CA PHE A 88 -32.99 -6.53 -40.93
C PHE A 88 -31.91 -5.50 -41.28
N PHE A 89 -30.95 -5.83 -42.14
CA PHE A 89 -29.82 -4.96 -42.49
C PHE A 89 -29.15 -5.37 -43.80
N LYS A 90 -28.30 -4.50 -44.35
CA LYS A 90 -27.46 -4.79 -45.50
C LYS A 90 -26.01 -4.90 -45.07
N LEU A 91 -25.23 -5.72 -45.75
CA LEU A 91 -23.78 -5.83 -45.56
C LEU A 91 -23.08 -6.02 -46.90
N TYR A 92 -21.80 -5.70 -46.97
CA TYR A 92 -20.94 -5.98 -48.12
C TYR A 92 -20.03 -7.17 -47.80
N GLU A 93 -20.10 -8.25 -48.59
CA GLU A 93 -19.28 -9.46 -48.40
C GLU A 93 -18.23 -9.59 -49.51
N LEU A 94 -16.95 -9.72 -49.11
CA LEU A 94 -15.81 -9.92 -50.00
C LEU A 94 -15.26 -11.35 -49.83
N LYS A 95 -15.40 -12.18 -50.87
CA LYS A 95 -14.90 -13.57 -50.93
C LYS A 95 -13.77 -13.72 -51.93
N PRO A 96 -12.72 -14.52 -51.66
CA PRO A 96 -11.66 -14.71 -52.65
C PRO A 96 -12.19 -15.44 -53.90
N LYS A 97 -11.70 -15.10 -55.10
CA LYS A 97 -12.02 -15.84 -56.34
C LYS A 97 -11.20 -17.14 -56.44
N THR A 98 -10.05 -17.20 -55.76
CA THR A 98 -9.11 -18.32 -55.79
C THR A 98 -8.71 -18.71 -54.37
N GLU A 99 -8.34 -19.98 -54.16
CA GLU A 99 -7.84 -20.43 -52.85
C GLU A 99 -6.34 -20.10 -52.63
N LEU A 100 -5.77 -19.22 -53.45
CA LEU A 100 -4.36 -18.86 -53.34
C LEU A 100 -4.14 -17.89 -52.18
N SER A 101 -3.09 -18.17 -51.40
CA SER A 101 -2.65 -17.32 -50.30
C SER A 101 -2.15 -15.97 -50.80
N LYS A 102 -2.63 -14.87 -50.21
CA LYS A 102 -2.32 -13.50 -50.65
C LYS A 102 -1.32 -12.81 -49.73
N LYS A 103 -0.52 -11.88 -50.29
CA LYS A 103 0.32 -10.95 -49.54
C LYS A 103 -0.16 -9.53 -49.77
N ILE A 104 -0.77 -8.92 -48.76
CA ILE A 104 -1.49 -7.65 -48.90
C ILE A 104 -0.98 -6.64 -47.88
N ASN A 105 -0.70 -5.42 -48.34
CA ASN A 105 -0.46 -4.27 -47.49
C ASN A 105 -1.46 -3.15 -47.80
N ILE A 106 -2.09 -2.61 -46.78
CA ILE A 106 -3.05 -1.52 -46.85
C ILE A 106 -2.54 -0.39 -45.96
N TYR A 107 -2.20 0.75 -46.55
CA TYR A 107 -1.62 1.91 -45.85
C TYR A 107 -2.52 3.13 -45.94
N ASN A 108 -2.77 3.83 -44.84
CA ASN A 108 -3.42 5.14 -44.81
C ASN A 108 -4.74 5.21 -45.60
N CYS A 109 -5.51 4.13 -45.61
CA CYS A 109 -6.77 4.04 -46.33
C CYS A 109 -7.96 4.36 -45.43
N LYS A 110 -9.01 4.96 -45.98
CA LYS A 110 -10.25 5.27 -45.25
C LYS A 110 -11.41 4.48 -45.83
N PHE A 111 -12.12 3.72 -44.99
CA PHE A 111 -13.28 2.93 -45.40
C PHE A 111 -14.57 3.63 -45.00
N ILE A 112 -15.30 4.16 -45.99
CA ILE A 112 -16.55 4.91 -45.83
C ILE A 112 -17.60 4.30 -46.76
N LEU A 113 -18.26 3.23 -46.30
CA LEU A 113 -19.30 2.54 -47.08
C LEU A 113 -20.70 3.13 -46.80
N ASP A 114 -21.59 3.00 -47.79
CA ASP A 114 -22.95 3.54 -47.73
C ASP A 114 -23.75 2.98 -46.54
N GLU A 115 -24.58 3.85 -45.96
CA GLU A 115 -25.46 3.55 -44.82
C GLU A 115 -24.73 2.98 -43.58
N LYS A 116 -23.39 3.10 -43.49
CA LYS A 116 -22.55 2.39 -42.51
C LYS A 116 -22.77 0.87 -42.53
N SER A 117 -23.06 0.32 -43.71
CA SER A 117 -23.25 -1.12 -43.90
C SER A 117 -21.98 -1.87 -43.49
N PRO A 118 -22.06 -2.98 -42.73
CA PRO A 118 -20.88 -3.74 -42.32
C PRO A 118 -20.09 -4.28 -43.51
N LEU A 119 -18.76 -4.24 -43.39
CA LEU A 119 -17.82 -4.89 -44.30
C LEU A 119 -17.46 -6.27 -43.75
N LEU A 120 -17.74 -7.31 -44.53
CA LEU A 120 -17.46 -8.69 -44.20
C LEU A 120 -16.39 -9.24 -45.16
N ILE A 121 -15.25 -9.68 -44.63
CA ILE A 121 -14.15 -10.30 -45.37
C ILE A 121 -14.13 -11.77 -44.96
N THR A 122 -14.46 -12.67 -45.89
CA THR A 122 -14.72 -14.09 -45.60
C THR A 122 -13.83 -15.03 -46.39
N ASP A 123 -13.35 -16.08 -45.73
CA ASP A 123 -12.66 -17.24 -46.31
C ASP A 123 -11.31 -16.92 -47.01
N TRP A 124 -10.70 -15.78 -46.68
CA TRP A 124 -9.42 -15.39 -47.26
C TRP A 124 -8.24 -16.11 -46.60
N LYS A 125 -7.27 -16.51 -47.43
CA LYS A 125 -5.97 -17.03 -47.01
C LYS A 125 -4.90 -15.98 -47.24
N PHE A 126 -4.15 -15.64 -46.20
CA PHE A 126 -3.05 -14.69 -46.26
C PHE A 126 -1.73 -15.37 -45.91
N SER A 127 -0.71 -15.10 -46.71
CA SER A 127 0.67 -15.36 -46.33
C SER A 127 1.32 -14.11 -45.76
N LYS A 128 0.71 -12.93 -45.90
CA LYS A 128 1.05 -11.70 -45.19
C LYS A 128 -0.13 -10.73 -45.30
N ILE A 129 -0.52 -10.09 -44.21
CA ILE A 129 -1.51 -9.03 -44.24
C ILE A 129 -1.15 -7.94 -43.24
N ASN A 130 -0.97 -6.73 -43.77
CA ASN A 130 -0.66 -5.54 -42.99
C ASN A 130 -1.73 -4.48 -43.25
N ILE A 131 -2.34 -3.97 -42.18
CA ILE A 131 -3.28 -2.84 -42.22
C ILE A 131 -2.68 -1.76 -41.33
N VAL A 132 -2.21 -0.67 -41.92
CA VAL A 132 -1.44 0.35 -41.19
C VAL A 132 -2.00 1.74 -41.48
N GLY A 133 -2.22 2.56 -40.45
CA GLY A 133 -2.67 3.94 -40.60
C GLY A 133 -4.10 4.10 -41.14
N CYS A 134 -4.90 3.03 -41.15
CA CYS A 134 -6.22 3.03 -41.79
C CYS A 134 -7.33 3.50 -40.84
N GLU A 135 -8.38 4.11 -41.40
CA GLU A 135 -9.58 4.51 -40.66
C GLU A 135 -10.80 3.74 -41.16
N PHE A 136 -11.55 3.11 -40.24
CA PHE A 136 -12.77 2.37 -40.54
C PHE A 136 -13.98 3.09 -39.94
N TYR A 137 -14.85 3.63 -40.79
CA TYR A 137 -16.11 4.29 -40.40
C TYR A 137 -17.31 3.35 -40.39
N VAL A 138 -17.07 2.09 -40.71
CA VAL A 138 -18.06 1.02 -40.81
C VAL A 138 -17.68 -0.13 -39.90
N PRO A 139 -18.65 -0.95 -39.45
CA PRO A 139 -18.31 -2.17 -38.75
C PRO A 139 -17.60 -3.15 -39.68
N THR A 140 -16.53 -3.77 -39.18
CA THR A 140 -15.69 -4.68 -39.99
C THR A 140 -15.67 -6.06 -39.35
N THR A 141 -15.84 -7.10 -40.15
CA THR A 141 -15.80 -8.49 -39.69
C THR A 141 -14.92 -9.32 -40.59
N PHE A 142 -14.00 -10.04 -39.96
CA PHE A 142 -13.12 -11.02 -40.58
C PHE A 142 -13.63 -12.41 -40.20
N THR A 143 -14.07 -13.19 -41.18
CA THR A 143 -14.64 -14.53 -40.95
C THR A 143 -13.81 -15.60 -41.66
N ASN A 144 -13.45 -16.67 -40.96
CA ASN A 144 -12.68 -17.80 -41.51
C ASN A 144 -11.38 -17.37 -42.21
N ILE A 145 -10.64 -16.44 -41.59
CA ILE A 145 -9.36 -15.98 -42.14
C ILE A 145 -8.26 -16.96 -41.76
N LYS A 146 -7.44 -17.36 -42.75
CA LYS A 146 -6.28 -18.24 -42.51
C LYS A 146 -4.99 -17.47 -42.75
N VAL A 147 -4.03 -17.62 -41.84
CA VAL A 147 -2.67 -17.11 -42.01
C VAL A 147 -1.72 -18.29 -42.16
N GLU A 148 -1.22 -18.53 -43.37
CA GLU A 148 -0.44 -19.73 -43.70
C GLU A 148 1.08 -19.57 -43.48
N SER A 149 1.54 -18.36 -43.18
CA SER A 149 2.96 -18.05 -42.98
C SER A 149 3.28 -17.83 -41.50
N ASN A 150 4.57 -17.66 -41.20
CA ASN A 150 5.02 -17.24 -39.87
C ASN A 150 4.86 -15.73 -39.61
N TYR A 151 4.27 -14.96 -40.53
CA TYR A 151 4.01 -13.54 -40.32
C TYR A 151 2.68 -13.36 -39.61
N ASP A 152 2.66 -12.50 -38.59
CA ASP A 152 1.42 -12.11 -37.94
C ASP A 152 0.54 -11.31 -38.89
N PHE A 153 -0.77 -11.44 -38.72
CA PHE A 153 -1.71 -10.42 -39.18
C PHE A 153 -1.39 -9.13 -38.41
N LEU A 154 -0.95 -8.08 -39.10
CA LEU A 154 -0.57 -6.82 -38.47
C LEU A 154 -1.66 -5.76 -38.66
N ILE A 155 -2.10 -5.16 -37.55
CA ILE A 155 -2.95 -3.95 -37.55
C ILE A 155 -2.24 -2.86 -36.74
N GLU A 156 -1.82 -1.78 -37.36
CA GLU A 156 -1.01 -0.75 -36.71
C GLU A 156 -1.53 0.66 -36.98
N ASN A 157 -1.51 1.54 -35.99
CA ASN A 157 -1.86 2.96 -36.14
C ASN A 157 -3.26 3.20 -36.77
N CYS A 158 -4.20 2.25 -36.61
CA CYS A 158 -5.52 2.33 -37.21
C CYS A 158 -6.57 2.90 -36.23
N ILE A 159 -7.64 3.47 -36.78
CA ILE A 159 -8.78 3.97 -36.02
C ILE A 159 -10.05 3.22 -36.47
N PHE A 160 -10.73 2.59 -35.52
CA PHE A 160 -11.98 1.89 -35.72
C PHE A 160 -13.11 2.65 -35.03
N HIS A 161 -13.97 3.31 -35.81
CA HIS A 161 -15.09 4.11 -35.31
C HIS A 161 -16.30 3.27 -34.89
N ASP A 162 -16.41 2.04 -35.37
CA ASP A 162 -17.40 1.05 -34.97
C ASP A 162 -16.69 -0.29 -34.65
N TYR A 163 -17.43 -1.38 -34.51
CA TYR A 163 -16.87 -2.65 -34.02
C TYR A 163 -16.01 -3.37 -35.05
N ILE A 164 -15.01 -4.10 -34.55
CA ILE A 164 -14.25 -5.09 -35.31
C ILE A 164 -14.44 -6.48 -34.68
N ILE A 165 -14.71 -7.46 -35.51
CA ILE A 165 -14.97 -8.84 -35.09
C ILE A 165 -14.09 -9.80 -35.90
N PHE A 166 -13.46 -10.73 -35.22
CA PHE A 166 -12.82 -11.90 -35.81
C PHE A 166 -13.64 -13.14 -35.43
N ASP A 167 -14.14 -13.84 -36.43
CA ASP A 167 -15.00 -15.02 -36.29
C ASP A 167 -14.45 -16.15 -37.17
N GLY A 168 -14.67 -17.40 -36.80
CA GLY A 168 -14.02 -18.51 -37.47
C GLY A 168 -14.36 -19.87 -36.89
N GLU A 169 -14.08 -20.92 -37.65
CA GLU A 169 -14.15 -22.30 -37.16
C GLU A 169 -13.01 -22.59 -36.16
N GLU A 170 -13.32 -23.33 -35.09
CA GLU A 170 -12.45 -23.55 -33.91
C GLU A 170 -11.03 -24.10 -34.20
N ASN A 171 -10.75 -24.64 -35.39
CA ASN A 171 -9.52 -25.38 -35.65
C ASN A 171 -8.39 -24.58 -36.32
N GLU A 172 -8.56 -23.27 -36.52
CA GLU A 172 -7.60 -22.46 -37.28
C GLU A 172 -7.04 -21.31 -36.46
N SER A 173 -5.86 -21.53 -35.88
CA SER A 173 -5.21 -20.59 -34.97
C SER A 173 -4.55 -19.42 -35.73
N ILE A 174 -5.15 -18.22 -35.67
CA ILE A 174 -4.60 -17.01 -36.27
C ILE A 174 -3.56 -16.37 -35.34
N LYS A 175 -2.48 -15.82 -35.88
CA LYS A 175 -1.55 -14.95 -35.15
C LYS A 175 -1.82 -13.49 -35.49
N LEU A 176 -2.19 -12.69 -34.49
CA LEU A 176 -2.61 -11.29 -34.66
C LEU A 176 -1.81 -10.37 -33.74
N THR A 177 -1.27 -9.31 -34.34
CA THR A 177 -0.56 -8.25 -33.64
C THR A 177 -1.23 -6.91 -33.93
N CYS A 178 -1.74 -6.24 -32.90
CA CYS A 178 -2.36 -4.92 -32.99
C CYS A 178 -1.56 -3.89 -32.17
N ILE A 179 -1.01 -2.87 -32.82
CA ILE A 179 -0.14 -1.88 -32.19
C ILE A 179 -0.68 -0.46 -32.40
N ASN A 180 -0.77 0.32 -31.32
CA ASN A 180 -1.10 1.75 -31.36
C ASN A 180 -2.43 2.07 -32.10
N ASN A 181 -3.45 1.21 -31.95
CA ASN A 181 -4.75 1.43 -32.56
C ASN A 181 -5.73 2.11 -31.60
N SER A 182 -6.77 2.73 -32.16
CA SER A 182 -7.88 3.33 -31.42
C SER A 182 -9.19 2.60 -31.75
N PHE A 183 -9.80 1.95 -30.75
CA PHE A 183 -11.07 1.24 -30.88
C PHE A 183 -12.17 2.03 -30.16
N GLN A 184 -13.15 2.56 -30.92
CA GLN A 184 -14.22 3.41 -30.37
C GLN A 184 -15.44 2.64 -29.84
N THR A 185 -15.45 1.31 -29.98
CA THR A 185 -16.58 0.46 -29.56
C THR A 185 -16.13 -0.83 -28.89
N LYS A 186 -15.81 -1.87 -29.67
CA LYS A 186 -15.37 -3.17 -29.22
C LYS A 186 -14.47 -3.85 -30.26
N LEU A 187 -13.55 -4.66 -29.76
CA LEU A 187 -12.81 -5.68 -30.48
C LEU A 187 -13.26 -7.04 -29.93
N ASP A 188 -13.77 -7.91 -30.80
CA ASP A 188 -14.41 -9.18 -30.42
C ASP A 188 -13.75 -10.33 -31.18
N PHE A 189 -13.40 -11.38 -30.44
CA PHE A 189 -12.86 -12.63 -30.96
C PHE A 189 -13.82 -13.76 -30.62
N SER A 190 -14.28 -14.46 -31.65
CA SER A 190 -15.16 -15.63 -31.57
C SER A 190 -14.52 -16.87 -32.23
N THR A 191 -13.18 -16.86 -32.38
CA THR A 191 -12.38 -17.94 -32.96
C THR A 191 -11.10 -18.13 -32.13
N ASP A 192 -10.56 -19.34 -32.15
CA ASP A 192 -9.29 -19.67 -31.49
C ASP A 192 -8.12 -18.96 -32.16
N LEU A 193 -7.11 -18.60 -31.37
CA LEU A 193 -5.95 -17.83 -31.81
C LEU A 193 -4.65 -18.54 -31.42
N GLY A 194 -3.67 -18.49 -32.31
CA GLY A 194 -2.31 -18.94 -31.99
C GLY A 194 -1.64 -17.92 -31.06
N SER A 195 -1.67 -16.65 -31.45
CA SER A 195 -1.17 -15.57 -30.61
C SER A 195 -1.96 -14.29 -30.82
N LEU A 196 -2.18 -13.55 -29.74
CA LEU A 196 -2.79 -12.23 -29.76
C LEU A 196 -1.92 -11.26 -28.97
N ARG A 197 -1.31 -10.30 -29.67
CA ARG A 197 -0.55 -9.21 -29.05
C ARG A 197 -1.26 -7.88 -29.26
N LEU A 198 -1.68 -7.25 -28.18
CA LEU A 198 -2.22 -5.89 -28.18
C LEU A 198 -1.23 -4.98 -27.45
N GLU A 199 -0.58 -4.07 -28.18
CA GLU A 199 0.36 -3.10 -27.61
C GLU A 199 -0.09 -1.65 -27.83
N LYS A 200 -0.08 -0.82 -26.78
CA LYS A 200 -0.35 0.63 -26.84
C LYS A 200 -1.69 1.00 -27.48
N ASN A 201 -2.67 0.10 -27.45
CA ASN A 201 -3.98 0.39 -28.01
C ASN A 201 -4.83 1.20 -27.01
N THR A 202 -5.70 2.05 -27.54
CA THR A 202 -6.67 2.81 -26.75
C THR A 202 -8.07 2.35 -27.08
N PHE A 203 -8.82 1.92 -26.06
CA PHE A 203 -10.22 1.53 -26.16
C PHE A 203 -11.08 2.61 -25.52
N ILE A 204 -11.90 3.30 -26.32
CA ILE A 204 -12.75 4.40 -25.85
C ILE A 204 -14.19 4.07 -26.22
N TYR A 205 -15.07 3.92 -25.25
CA TYR A 205 -16.49 3.75 -25.58
C TYR A 205 -17.24 5.09 -25.68
N ASP A 206 -17.77 5.40 -26.86
CA ASP A 206 -18.60 6.58 -27.07
C ASP A 206 -20.07 6.34 -26.67
N SER A 207 -20.38 6.63 -25.41
CA SER A 207 -21.75 6.50 -24.85
C SER A 207 -22.82 7.34 -25.59
N LEU A 208 -22.45 8.40 -26.32
CA LEU A 208 -23.41 9.21 -27.07
C LEU A 208 -23.81 8.53 -28.38
N LYS A 209 -22.84 7.88 -29.06
CA LYS A 209 -23.08 7.15 -30.31
C LYS A 209 -23.84 5.85 -30.10
N PHE A 210 -23.67 5.17 -28.96
CA PHE A 210 -24.18 3.80 -28.76
C PHE A 210 -25.26 3.64 -27.68
N LYS A 211 -25.79 4.75 -27.15
CA LYS A 211 -26.81 4.84 -26.09
C LYS A 211 -28.02 3.89 -26.19
N LYS A 212 -28.42 3.48 -27.40
CA LYS A 212 -29.53 2.52 -27.61
C LYS A 212 -29.13 1.05 -27.41
N ARG A 213 -27.86 0.67 -27.68
CA ARG A 213 -27.33 -0.67 -27.38
C ARG A 213 -27.04 -0.84 -25.88
N ASP A 214 -26.84 0.26 -25.16
CA ASP A 214 -26.38 0.32 -23.77
C ASP A 214 -27.39 -0.14 -22.70
N VAL A 215 -28.68 -0.25 -23.05
CA VAL A 215 -29.74 -0.45 -22.03
C VAL A 215 -29.99 -1.94 -21.74
N GLU A 216 -29.67 -2.83 -22.66
CA GLU A 216 -30.19 -4.21 -22.65
C GLU A 216 -29.18 -5.29 -22.24
N SER A 217 -27.86 -5.04 -22.28
CA SER A 217 -26.85 -6.04 -21.95
C SER A 217 -25.51 -5.43 -21.52
N THR A 218 -24.68 -6.21 -20.82
CA THR A 218 -23.28 -5.85 -20.55
C THR A 218 -22.47 -5.84 -21.85
N LEU A 219 -21.60 -4.85 -22.01
CA LEU A 219 -20.72 -4.72 -23.15
C LEU A 219 -19.26 -4.70 -22.71
N TYR A 220 -18.43 -5.46 -23.43
CA TYR A 220 -16.98 -5.49 -23.23
C TYR A 220 -16.27 -4.80 -24.40
N GLN A 221 -15.24 -3.99 -24.09
CA GLN A 221 -14.45 -3.30 -25.10
C GLN A 221 -13.47 -4.25 -25.81
N LEU A 222 -12.95 -5.25 -25.08
CA LEU A 222 -12.23 -6.38 -25.63
C LEU A 222 -12.91 -7.67 -25.16
N LYS A 223 -13.27 -8.54 -26.10
CA LYS A 223 -13.90 -9.82 -25.79
C LYS A 223 -13.12 -10.97 -26.42
N CYS A 224 -12.63 -11.86 -25.55
CA CYS A 224 -11.92 -13.10 -25.84
C CYS A 224 -12.48 -14.23 -24.95
N SER A 225 -13.80 -14.32 -24.85
CA SER A 225 -14.50 -15.30 -24.00
C SER A 225 -14.80 -16.58 -24.78
N ASN A 226 -14.73 -17.75 -24.14
CA ASN A 226 -15.02 -19.05 -24.74
C ASN A 226 -14.15 -19.39 -25.97
N ILE A 227 -12.88 -18.98 -25.95
CA ILE A 227 -11.91 -19.27 -27.02
C ILE A 227 -10.59 -19.75 -26.41
N ASN A 228 -9.80 -20.45 -27.21
CA ASN A 228 -8.44 -20.85 -26.86
C ASN A 228 -7.42 -19.89 -27.49
N ILE A 229 -6.46 -19.41 -26.70
CA ILE A 229 -5.34 -18.60 -27.19
C ILE A 229 -4.02 -19.19 -26.68
N GLU A 230 -3.08 -19.57 -27.55
CA GLU A 230 -1.81 -20.13 -27.05
C GLU A 230 -0.95 -19.08 -26.32
N ASP A 231 -0.86 -17.86 -26.86
CA ASP A 231 -0.11 -16.73 -26.26
C ASP A 231 -0.92 -15.42 -26.35
N LEU A 232 -1.38 -14.89 -25.21
CA LEU A 232 -2.08 -13.61 -25.09
C LEU A 232 -1.20 -12.57 -24.38
N GLU A 233 -0.83 -11.51 -25.09
CA GLU A 233 -0.01 -10.40 -24.59
C GLU A 233 -0.77 -9.07 -24.67
N LEU A 234 -1.10 -8.49 -23.52
CA LEU A 234 -1.62 -7.13 -23.41
C LEU A 234 -0.55 -6.24 -22.77
N ILE A 235 -0.11 -5.21 -23.50
CA ILE A 235 1.00 -4.35 -23.10
C ILE A 235 0.66 -2.87 -23.31
N ASN A 236 0.70 -2.07 -22.24
CA ASN A 236 0.49 -0.62 -22.27
C ASN A 236 -0.85 -0.19 -22.91
N ASN A 237 -1.91 -1.01 -22.81
CA ASN A 237 -3.22 -0.63 -23.35
C ASN A 237 -3.99 0.23 -22.36
N ASN A 238 -4.84 1.11 -22.88
CA ASN A 238 -5.66 2.00 -22.07
C ASN A 238 -7.15 1.82 -22.41
N PHE A 239 -7.94 1.48 -21.41
CA PHE A 239 -9.38 1.28 -21.54
C PHE A 239 -10.13 2.36 -20.77
N ILE A 240 -10.81 3.22 -21.50
CA ILE A 240 -11.55 4.36 -20.97
C ILE A 240 -13.05 4.06 -21.06
N ASN A 241 -13.71 3.98 -19.90
CA ASN A 241 -15.16 4.04 -19.82
C ASN A 241 -15.61 5.42 -19.31
N ASN A 242 -16.56 6.05 -19.99
CA ASN A 242 -17.10 7.35 -19.59
C ASN A 242 -18.15 7.21 -18.47
N SER A 243 -17.81 6.47 -17.40
CA SER A 243 -18.64 6.22 -16.21
C SER A 243 -19.97 5.49 -16.46
N ASN A 244 -20.08 4.67 -17.51
CA ASN A 244 -21.24 3.82 -17.73
C ASN A 244 -21.08 2.48 -16.97
N GLU A 245 -22.03 2.17 -16.10
CA GLU A 245 -22.01 0.98 -15.22
C GLU A 245 -22.07 -0.36 -15.97
N HIS A 246 -22.48 -0.37 -17.23
CA HIS A 246 -22.63 -1.59 -18.03
C HIS A 246 -21.49 -1.85 -19.01
N ILE A 247 -20.44 -1.02 -18.99
CA ILE A 247 -19.28 -1.11 -19.87
C ILE A 247 -18.08 -1.61 -19.10
N PHE A 248 -17.60 -2.77 -19.54
CA PHE A 248 -16.47 -3.47 -18.97
C PHE A 248 -15.30 -3.45 -19.95
N SER A 249 -14.06 -3.44 -19.45
CA SER A 249 -12.88 -3.33 -20.31
C SER A 249 -12.60 -4.64 -21.05
N ILE A 250 -12.38 -5.74 -20.33
CA ILE A 250 -11.93 -7.01 -20.93
C ILE A 250 -12.78 -8.19 -20.43
N ASP A 251 -13.20 -9.04 -21.36
CA ASP A 251 -13.78 -10.35 -21.09
C ASP A 251 -12.88 -11.49 -21.56
N LEU A 252 -12.28 -12.22 -20.62
CA LEU A 252 -11.51 -13.45 -20.87
C LEU A 252 -12.26 -14.69 -20.33
N SER A 253 -13.54 -14.56 -19.98
CA SER A 253 -14.26 -15.63 -19.28
C SER A 253 -14.39 -16.92 -20.09
N SER A 254 -14.30 -18.05 -19.40
CA SER A 254 -14.40 -19.39 -20.00
C SER A 254 -13.41 -19.65 -21.15
N GLY A 255 -12.34 -18.85 -21.27
CA GLY A 255 -11.28 -19.05 -22.25
C GLY A 255 -10.11 -19.84 -21.66
N THR A 256 -9.36 -20.52 -22.54
CA THR A 256 -8.13 -21.24 -22.18
C THR A 256 -6.93 -20.55 -22.79
N PHE A 257 -5.95 -20.20 -21.96
CA PHE A 257 -4.78 -19.42 -22.35
C PHE A 257 -3.51 -20.21 -22.09
N GLY A 258 -2.69 -20.44 -23.11
CA GLY A 258 -1.38 -21.09 -22.91
C GLY A 258 -0.48 -20.20 -22.05
N LYS A 259 -0.21 -18.97 -22.50
CA LYS A 259 0.41 -17.90 -21.71
C LYS A 259 -0.47 -16.66 -21.69
N LEU A 260 -0.59 -16.03 -20.52
CA LEU A 260 -1.32 -14.78 -20.33
C LEU A 260 -0.39 -13.72 -19.73
N GLU A 261 -0.14 -12.65 -20.46
CA GLU A 261 0.65 -11.50 -20.03
C GLU A 261 -0.19 -10.22 -20.03
N LEU A 262 -0.26 -9.55 -18.87
CA LEU A 262 -0.93 -8.26 -18.68
C LEU A 262 0.09 -7.28 -18.09
N ILE A 263 0.60 -6.36 -18.90
CA ILE A 263 1.74 -5.51 -18.54
C ILE A 263 1.39 -4.05 -18.74
N SER A 264 1.41 -3.27 -17.65
CA SER A 264 1.19 -1.81 -17.69
C SER A 264 -0.13 -1.39 -18.35
N ASP A 265 -1.15 -2.25 -18.34
CA ASP A 265 -2.48 -1.92 -18.84
C ASP A 265 -3.28 -1.13 -17.79
N SER A 266 -4.10 -0.21 -18.27
CA SER A 266 -5.06 0.55 -17.48
C SER A 266 -6.48 0.15 -17.86
N LEU A 267 -7.15 -0.56 -16.95
CA LEU A 267 -8.47 -1.15 -17.14
C LEU A 267 -9.46 -0.62 -16.12
N VAL A 268 -10.74 -0.65 -16.46
CA VAL A 268 -11.82 -0.45 -15.48
C VAL A 268 -12.26 -1.77 -14.87
N SER A 269 -12.35 -2.80 -15.69
CA SER A 269 -12.71 -4.13 -15.23
C SER A 269 -12.09 -5.25 -16.06
N LEU A 270 -11.78 -6.36 -15.41
CA LEU A 270 -11.21 -7.55 -16.04
C LEU A 270 -12.04 -8.78 -15.64
N ASN A 271 -12.56 -9.53 -16.60
CA ASN A 271 -13.27 -10.79 -16.31
C ASN A 271 -12.35 -11.99 -16.60
N LEU A 272 -11.98 -12.73 -15.56
CA LEU A 272 -11.25 -13.99 -15.63
C LEU A 272 -12.12 -15.18 -15.15
N SER A 273 -13.44 -14.98 -15.06
CA SER A 273 -14.33 -16.02 -14.52
C SER A 273 -14.32 -17.27 -15.41
N ASP A 274 -14.12 -18.43 -14.80
CA ASP A 274 -14.01 -19.74 -15.45
C ASP A 274 -12.87 -19.82 -16.50
N ALA A 275 -11.93 -18.87 -16.51
CA ALA A 275 -10.77 -18.91 -17.40
C ALA A 275 -9.68 -19.84 -16.84
N GLU A 276 -8.93 -20.49 -17.74
CA GLU A 276 -7.81 -21.35 -17.40
C GLU A 276 -6.52 -20.85 -18.06
N VAL A 277 -5.44 -20.75 -17.30
CA VAL A 277 -4.09 -20.50 -17.82
C VAL A 277 -3.27 -21.78 -17.65
N GLU A 278 -2.67 -22.29 -18.72
CA GLU A 278 -2.03 -23.61 -18.71
C GLU A 278 -0.53 -23.55 -18.39
N LYS A 279 0.22 -22.61 -19.00
CA LYS A 279 1.71 -22.62 -19.00
C LYS A 279 2.33 -21.50 -18.16
N SER A 280 1.82 -20.27 -18.26
CA SER A 280 2.42 -19.10 -17.60
C SER A 280 1.42 -17.95 -17.45
N LEU A 281 1.42 -17.32 -16.26
CA LEU A 281 0.64 -16.12 -15.97
C LEU A 281 1.57 -15.01 -15.49
N LEU A 282 1.65 -13.91 -16.24
CA LEU A 282 2.43 -12.73 -15.86
C LEU A 282 1.52 -11.51 -15.77
N ILE A 283 1.45 -10.89 -14.60
CA ILE A 283 0.72 -9.64 -14.39
C ILE A 283 1.66 -8.66 -13.69
N ASP A 284 2.08 -7.64 -14.42
CA ASP A 284 2.93 -6.57 -13.89
C ASP A 284 2.35 -5.19 -14.19
N SER A 285 2.44 -4.29 -13.21
CA SER A 285 1.99 -2.90 -13.35
C SER A 285 0.54 -2.73 -13.85
N LEU A 286 -0.31 -3.75 -13.67
CA LEU A 286 -1.71 -3.72 -14.09
C LEU A 286 -2.53 -2.82 -13.16
N PHE A 287 -3.19 -1.81 -13.73
CA PHE A 287 -4.12 -0.96 -13.01
C PHE A 287 -5.56 -1.31 -13.38
N VAL A 288 -6.28 -1.99 -12.48
CA VAL A 288 -7.75 -2.13 -12.57
C VAL A 288 -8.43 -1.18 -11.60
N SER A 289 -9.32 -0.30 -12.07
CA SER A 289 -9.96 0.71 -11.23
C SER A 289 -11.11 0.16 -10.37
N ASN A 290 -11.94 -0.73 -10.92
CA ASN A 290 -13.17 -1.18 -10.24
C ASN A 290 -13.18 -2.68 -9.89
N TYR A 291 -13.28 -3.56 -10.90
CA TYR A 291 -13.70 -4.95 -10.66
C TYR A 291 -12.87 -5.96 -11.42
N ILE A 292 -12.52 -7.06 -10.74
CA ILE A 292 -11.91 -8.24 -11.33
C ILE A 292 -12.84 -9.42 -11.08
N GLY A 293 -13.43 -9.98 -12.13
CA GLY A 293 -14.21 -11.22 -12.08
C GLY A 293 -13.26 -12.41 -11.95
N ILE A 294 -13.38 -13.22 -10.90
CA ILE A 294 -12.36 -14.23 -10.54
C ILE A 294 -12.93 -15.61 -10.20
N LEU A 295 -14.23 -15.82 -10.42
CA LEU A 295 -14.90 -17.08 -10.08
C LEU A 295 -14.24 -18.22 -10.87
N ASN A 296 -13.82 -19.30 -10.21
CA ASN A 296 -13.19 -20.48 -10.84
C ASN A 296 -11.98 -20.18 -11.76
N PHE A 297 -11.31 -19.04 -11.61
CA PHE A 297 -10.10 -18.76 -12.38
C PHE A 297 -8.99 -19.75 -12.01
N ASP A 298 -8.43 -20.43 -13.01
CA ASP A 298 -7.33 -21.38 -12.84
C ASP A 298 -6.04 -20.97 -13.54
N PHE A 299 -4.90 -21.29 -12.92
CA PHE A 299 -3.58 -20.89 -13.37
C PHE A 299 -2.51 -21.78 -12.73
N PRO A 300 -1.33 -21.93 -13.36
CA PRO A 300 -0.34 -22.89 -12.89
C PRO A 300 0.32 -22.39 -11.59
N GLU A 301 0.54 -23.29 -10.63
CA GLU A 301 1.20 -22.95 -9.36
C GLU A 301 2.63 -22.43 -9.58
N LYS A 302 3.32 -22.99 -10.58
CA LYS A 302 4.64 -22.57 -11.04
C LYS A 302 4.49 -21.67 -12.27
N ASN A 303 5.46 -20.81 -12.54
CA ASN A 303 5.43 -19.85 -13.66
C ASN A 303 4.28 -18.84 -13.61
N THR A 304 3.72 -18.60 -12.43
CA THR A 304 2.81 -17.49 -12.18
C THR A 304 3.55 -16.37 -11.48
N ASN A 305 3.54 -15.16 -12.04
CA ASN A 305 4.10 -13.95 -11.46
C ASN A 305 3.08 -12.81 -11.44
N VAL A 306 2.43 -12.63 -10.28
CA VAL A 306 1.34 -11.66 -10.11
C VAL A 306 1.46 -10.97 -8.75
N SER A 307 1.98 -9.74 -8.67
CA SER A 307 2.07 -9.02 -7.39
C SER A 307 0.69 -8.63 -6.85
N TRP A 308 0.45 -8.75 -5.54
CA TRP A 308 -0.84 -8.35 -4.96
C TRP A 308 -1.13 -6.86 -5.13
N VAL A 309 -0.09 -6.02 -5.26
CA VAL A 309 -0.25 -4.58 -5.48
C VAL A 309 -1.05 -4.28 -6.77
N ASN A 310 -0.99 -5.18 -7.76
CA ASN A 310 -1.74 -5.05 -9.02
C ASN A 310 -3.24 -5.36 -8.81
N LEU A 311 -3.54 -6.35 -7.97
CA LEU A 311 -4.89 -6.94 -7.81
C LEU A 311 -5.66 -6.49 -6.56
N GLY A 312 -4.98 -5.99 -5.52
CA GLY A 312 -5.55 -5.67 -4.22
C GLY A 312 -6.49 -4.45 -4.21
N LYS A 313 -6.88 -4.00 -3.02
CA LYS A 313 -7.91 -2.97 -2.73
C LYS A 313 -9.35 -3.45 -2.91
N GLU A 314 -9.64 -4.70 -2.55
CA GLU A 314 -10.98 -5.29 -2.64
C GLU A 314 -11.58 -5.25 -4.05
N LYS A 315 -10.75 -5.47 -5.08
CA LYS A 315 -11.16 -5.45 -6.49
C LYS A 315 -11.78 -6.76 -6.95
N PHE A 316 -11.40 -7.88 -6.33
CA PHE A 316 -11.96 -9.19 -6.67
C PHE A 316 -13.47 -9.21 -6.46
N SER A 317 -14.14 -9.88 -7.38
CA SER A 317 -15.58 -9.96 -7.43
C SER A 317 -16.04 -11.22 -8.13
N ILE A 318 -17.25 -11.65 -7.83
CA ILE A 318 -17.96 -12.66 -8.62
C ILE A 318 -18.89 -11.93 -9.56
N PHE A 319 -18.73 -12.16 -10.86
CA PHE A 319 -19.61 -11.60 -11.88
C PHE A 319 -20.87 -12.44 -11.97
N LEU A 320 -21.99 -11.88 -11.50
CA LEU A 320 -23.29 -12.53 -11.52
C LEU A 320 -24.13 -11.95 -12.64
N THR A 321 -24.88 -12.79 -13.32
CA THR A 321 -25.73 -12.38 -14.45
C THR A 321 -27.19 -12.38 -14.03
N ASP A 322 -27.89 -11.27 -14.27
CA ASP A 322 -29.33 -11.18 -14.02
C ASP A 322 -30.16 -11.82 -15.15
N LYS A 323 -31.49 -11.82 -15.00
CA LYS A 323 -32.42 -12.35 -16.04
C LYS A 323 -32.32 -11.59 -17.37
N SER A 324 -31.82 -10.36 -17.34
CA SER A 324 -31.64 -9.48 -18.49
C SER A 324 -30.24 -9.60 -19.10
N LYS A 325 -29.43 -10.60 -18.70
CA LYS A 325 -28.04 -10.79 -19.14
C LYS A 325 -27.09 -9.64 -18.76
N LYS A 326 -27.44 -8.85 -17.74
CA LYS A 326 -26.55 -7.84 -17.17
C LYS A 326 -25.68 -8.47 -16.10
N VAL A 327 -24.38 -8.24 -16.24
CA VAL A 327 -23.37 -8.59 -15.25
C VAL A 327 -23.39 -7.54 -14.14
N TYR A 328 -23.46 -7.99 -12.89
CA TYR A 328 -23.26 -7.18 -11.71
C TYR A 328 -22.21 -7.82 -10.78
N PRO A 329 -21.28 -7.03 -10.23
CA PRO A 329 -20.19 -7.55 -9.39
C PRO A 329 -20.65 -7.79 -7.95
N TYR A 330 -20.33 -8.96 -7.41
CA TYR A 330 -20.46 -9.31 -6.00
C TYR A 330 -19.12 -9.18 -5.26
N GLN A 331 -19.03 -8.36 -4.21
CA GLN A 331 -17.78 -8.08 -3.46
C GLN A 331 -17.92 -8.25 -1.94
N ALA A 332 -19.04 -8.80 -1.46
CA ALA A 332 -19.35 -8.91 -0.02
C ALA A 332 -19.27 -7.56 0.74
N LYS A 333 -19.75 -6.47 0.12
CA LYS A 333 -19.71 -5.10 0.71
C LYS A 333 -20.99 -4.69 1.43
N THR A 334 -22.16 -5.14 0.95
CA THR A 334 -23.47 -4.77 1.50
C THR A 334 -24.09 -5.93 2.28
N ASP A 335 -25.01 -5.63 3.20
CA ASP A 335 -25.72 -6.66 3.98
C ASP A 335 -26.46 -7.67 3.09
N LEU A 336 -27.02 -7.19 1.96
CA LEU A 336 -27.66 -8.06 0.97
C LEU A 336 -26.65 -9.05 0.37
N GLN A 337 -25.44 -8.59 0.03
CA GLN A 337 -24.38 -9.47 -0.45
C GLN A 337 -23.92 -10.42 0.65
N LEU A 338 -23.67 -9.92 1.87
CA LEU A 338 -23.20 -10.72 3.01
C LEU A 338 -24.18 -11.83 3.43
N SER A 339 -25.47 -11.67 3.15
CA SER A 339 -26.47 -12.73 3.34
C SER A 339 -26.27 -13.97 2.44
N LYS A 340 -25.56 -13.82 1.31
CA LYS A 340 -25.38 -14.86 0.30
C LYS A 340 -24.15 -15.72 0.62
N THR A 341 -24.38 -16.75 1.44
CA THR A 341 -23.29 -17.65 1.90
C THR A 341 -22.52 -18.33 0.77
N LEU A 342 -23.19 -18.75 -0.31
CA LEU A 342 -22.52 -19.40 -1.45
C LEU A 342 -21.48 -18.47 -2.10
N TYR A 343 -21.91 -17.31 -2.61
CA TYR A 343 -21.03 -16.34 -3.26
C TYR A 343 -19.98 -15.79 -2.32
N TYR A 344 -20.26 -15.68 -1.02
CA TYR A 344 -19.24 -15.35 -0.05
C TYR A 344 -18.12 -16.41 -0.03
N ASN A 345 -18.48 -17.68 0.06
CA ASN A 345 -17.50 -18.76 0.14
C ASN A 345 -16.66 -18.85 -1.15
N ASP A 346 -17.29 -18.67 -2.31
CA ASP A 346 -16.59 -18.65 -3.61
C ASP A 346 -15.60 -17.48 -3.71
N LEU A 347 -16.00 -16.29 -3.25
CA LEU A 347 -15.13 -15.11 -3.22
C LEU A 347 -13.94 -15.35 -2.30
N MET A 348 -14.19 -15.88 -1.09
CA MET A 348 -13.12 -16.22 -0.14
C MET A 348 -12.19 -17.30 -0.69
N SER A 349 -12.71 -18.27 -1.44
CA SER A 349 -11.89 -19.29 -2.10
C SER A 349 -10.90 -18.66 -3.07
N ALA A 350 -11.35 -17.71 -3.91
CA ALA A 350 -10.47 -17.00 -4.84
C ALA A 350 -9.38 -16.20 -4.11
N TYR A 351 -9.74 -15.44 -3.06
CA TYR A 351 -8.75 -14.74 -2.23
C TYR A 351 -7.73 -15.70 -1.60
N ASN A 352 -8.18 -16.81 -1.04
CA ASN A 352 -7.31 -17.81 -0.41
C ASN A 352 -6.37 -18.49 -1.42
N LYS A 353 -6.83 -18.70 -2.67
CA LYS A 353 -5.99 -19.24 -3.75
C LYS A 353 -4.77 -18.34 -4.03
N PHE A 354 -5.00 -17.03 -4.19
CA PHE A 354 -3.90 -16.07 -4.35
C PHE A 354 -3.01 -15.96 -3.10
N ASN A 355 -3.61 -15.95 -1.90
CA ASN A 355 -2.82 -15.94 -0.66
C ASN A 355 -1.89 -17.16 -0.55
N THR A 356 -2.38 -18.35 -0.93
CA THR A 356 -1.59 -19.60 -0.95
C THR A 356 -0.44 -19.50 -1.95
N LEU A 357 -0.72 -19.04 -3.18
CA LEU A 357 0.31 -18.77 -4.19
C LEU A 357 1.44 -17.87 -3.64
N TYR A 358 1.11 -16.82 -2.88
CA TYR A 358 2.12 -15.93 -2.32
C TYR A 358 2.98 -16.57 -1.25
N HIS A 359 2.38 -17.39 -0.39
CA HIS A 359 3.13 -18.15 0.60
C HIS A 359 4.08 -19.15 -0.08
N ASP A 360 3.59 -19.89 -1.07
CA ASP A 360 4.37 -20.92 -1.77
C ASP A 360 5.56 -20.35 -2.54
N ARG A 361 5.43 -19.11 -3.03
CA ARG A 361 6.50 -18.38 -3.73
C ARG A 361 7.44 -17.59 -2.81
N GLY A 362 7.15 -17.51 -1.51
CA GLY A 362 7.91 -16.69 -0.56
C GLY A 362 7.70 -15.17 -0.73
N ASP A 363 6.65 -14.73 -1.44
CA ASP A 363 6.28 -13.32 -1.52
C ASP A 363 5.48 -12.90 -0.28
N ILE A 364 6.21 -12.71 0.82
CA ILE A 364 5.65 -12.35 2.12
C ILE A 364 4.86 -11.03 2.04
N ARG A 365 5.30 -10.06 1.22
CA ARG A 365 4.60 -8.76 1.10
C ARG A 365 3.20 -8.94 0.51
N SER A 366 3.09 -9.66 -0.60
CA SER A 366 1.80 -9.93 -1.24
C SER A 366 0.91 -10.82 -0.39
N ALA A 367 1.47 -11.86 0.25
CA ALA A 367 0.74 -12.73 1.17
C ALA A 367 0.05 -11.92 2.27
N ASN A 368 0.82 -11.07 2.97
CA ASN A 368 0.29 -10.26 4.07
C ASN A 368 -0.79 -9.28 3.61
N ALA A 369 -0.56 -8.58 2.49
CA ALA A 369 -1.52 -7.63 1.96
C ALA A 369 -2.84 -8.31 1.57
N SER A 370 -2.77 -9.48 0.93
CA SER A 370 -3.96 -10.28 0.60
C SER A 370 -4.67 -10.82 1.84
N TYR A 371 -3.92 -11.22 2.88
CA TYR A 371 -4.47 -11.68 4.14
C TYR A 371 -5.23 -10.58 4.91
N VAL A 372 -4.72 -9.34 4.87
CA VAL A 372 -5.43 -8.20 5.47
C VAL A 372 -6.78 -8.00 4.79
N GLU A 373 -6.85 -8.06 3.46
CA GLU A 373 -8.12 -7.96 2.72
C GLU A 373 -9.07 -9.12 3.01
N ILE A 374 -8.56 -10.36 3.10
CA ILE A 374 -9.31 -11.53 3.56
C ILE A 374 -9.97 -11.24 4.92
N LYS A 375 -9.19 -10.69 5.87
CA LYS A 375 -9.69 -10.36 7.20
C LYS A 375 -10.68 -9.21 7.21
N ASP A 376 -10.54 -8.24 6.32
CA ASP A 376 -11.50 -7.15 6.15
C ASP A 376 -12.87 -7.68 5.71
N ILE A 377 -12.88 -8.57 4.71
CA ILE A 377 -14.10 -9.23 4.22
C ILE A 377 -14.73 -10.11 5.31
N GLU A 378 -13.93 -10.93 6.00
CA GLU A 378 -14.42 -11.78 7.10
C GLU A 378 -14.99 -10.97 8.27
N THR A 379 -14.34 -9.86 8.62
CA THR A 379 -14.79 -8.96 9.69
C THR A 379 -16.14 -8.35 9.35
N ARG A 380 -16.35 -7.92 8.09
CA ARG A 380 -17.66 -7.44 7.62
C ARG A 380 -18.74 -8.52 7.73
N ARG A 381 -18.44 -9.75 7.29
CA ARG A 381 -19.41 -10.86 7.40
C ARG A 381 -19.76 -11.18 8.85
N GLN A 382 -18.78 -11.22 9.75
CA GLN A 382 -19.06 -11.49 11.16
C GLN A 382 -19.84 -10.36 11.83
N ALA A 383 -19.58 -9.11 11.46
CA ALA A 383 -20.39 -7.98 11.91
C ALA A 383 -21.86 -8.16 11.48
N TYR A 384 -22.10 -8.54 10.21
CA TYR A 384 -23.43 -8.85 9.70
C TYR A 384 -24.08 -10.03 10.44
N ILE A 385 -23.36 -11.14 10.64
CA ILE A 385 -23.87 -12.30 11.38
C ILE A 385 -24.27 -11.91 12.81
N GLN A 386 -23.46 -11.10 13.50
CA GLN A 386 -23.78 -10.61 14.84
C GLN A 386 -25.01 -9.69 14.86
N GLN A 387 -25.29 -8.95 13.78
CA GLN A 387 -26.49 -8.12 13.67
C GLN A 387 -27.75 -8.98 13.45
N VAL A 388 -27.66 -10.03 12.64
CA VAL A 388 -28.79 -10.91 12.30
C VAL A 388 -29.08 -11.92 13.41
N ASP A 389 -28.03 -12.50 14.02
CA ASP A 389 -28.10 -13.50 15.08
C ASP A 389 -27.13 -13.14 16.24
N PRO A 390 -27.56 -12.26 17.16
CA PRO A 390 -26.71 -11.82 18.26
C PRO A 390 -26.42 -12.95 19.26
N SER A 391 -25.15 -13.33 19.39
CA SER A 391 -24.72 -14.27 20.43
C SER A 391 -23.36 -13.87 21.01
N LEU A 392 -23.05 -14.32 22.24
CA LEU A 392 -21.75 -14.05 22.85
C LEU A 392 -20.61 -14.63 21.98
N ASN A 393 -20.83 -15.81 21.39
CA ASN A 393 -19.87 -16.45 20.50
C ASN A 393 -19.62 -15.60 19.23
N ASN A 394 -20.69 -15.10 18.60
CA ASN A 394 -20.57 -14.25 17.41
C ASN A 394 -19.89 -12.91 17.73
N LEU A 395 -20.17 -12.33 18.91
CA LEU A 395 -19.50 -11.12 19.38
C LEU A 395 -17.99 -11.36 19.61
N ILE A 396 -17.63 -12.46 20.28
CA ILE A 396 -16.22 -12.83 20.50
C ILE A 396 -15.52 -13.05 19.16
N ASN A 397 -16.12 -13.79 18.23
CA ASN A 397 -15.55 -14.04 16.90
C ASN A 397 -15.30 -12.72 16.14
N TYR A 398 -16.29 -11.83 16.11
CA TYR A 398 -16.15 -10.51 15.49
C TYR A 398 -15.00 -9.71 16.09
N LYS A 399 -14.91 -9.62 17.43
CA LYS A 399 -13.84 -8.90 18.11
C LYS A 399 -12.47 -9.56 17.92
N LEU A 400 -12.42 -10.88 17.87
CA LEU A 400 -11.20 -11.64 17.58
C LEU A 400 -10.72 -11.38 16.16
N ASN A 401 -11.60 -11.29 15.17
CA ASN A 401 -11.19 -10.95 13.80
C ASN A 401 -10.74 -9.50 13.65
N VAL A 402 -11.41 -8.54 14.31
CA VAL A 402 -10.93 -7.15 14.39
C VAL A 402 -9.52 -7.10 15.00
N PHE A 403 -9.28 -7.90 16.03
CA PHE A 403 -7.97 -8.06 16.62
C PHE A 403 -6.98 -8.67 15.63
N LEU A 404 -7.27 -9.83 15.03
CA LEU A 404 -6.38 -10.49 14.05
C LEU A 404 -6.02 -9.60 12.87
N ARG A 405 -6.96 -8.79 12.36
CA ARG A 405 -6.69 -7.79 11.31
C ARG A 405 -5.60 -6.80 11.73
N LEU A 406 -5.68 -6.31 12.97
CA LEU A 406 -4.70 -5.37 13.53
C LEU A 406 -3.33 -6.07 13.73
N PHE A 407 -3.34 -7.35 14.10
CA PHE A 407 -2.13 -8.12 14.42
C PHE A 407 -1.48 -8.86 13.25
N SER A 408 -2.16 -9.15 12.15
CA SER A 408 -1.57 -9.89 11.02
C SER A 408 -0.42 -9.12 10.36
N ASP A 409 -0.51 -7.80 10.39
CA ASP A 409 0.52 -6.89 9.91
C ASP A 409 1.76 -6.87 10.83
N TYR A 410 1.58 -7.18 12.12
CA TYR A 410 2.65 -7.28 13.13
C TYR A 410 3.27 -8.67 13.17
N ALA A 411 2.47 -9.72 12.92
CA ALA A 411 2.91 -11.10 12.96
C ALA A 411 3.84 -11.48 11.79
N THR A 412 4.12 -10.56 10.87
CA THR A 412 4.87 -10.89 9.65
C THR A 412 6.02 -9.92 9.42
N ASN A 413 6.06 -8.81 10.17
CA ASN A 413 7.18 -7.89 10.24
C ASN A 413 7.64 -7.74 11.71
N PRO A 414 8.71 -8.46 12.12
CA PRO A 414 9.20 -8.41 13.50
C PRO A 414 9.64 -7.01 13.92
N GLY A 415 10.11 -6.18 12.97
CA GLY A 415 10.45 -4.78 13.20
C GLY A 415 9.24 -3.93 13.59
N LYS A 416 8.11 -4.08 12.89
CA LYS A 416 6.85 -3.39 13.25
C LYS A 416 6.36 -3.82 14.64
N SER A 417 6.40 -5.13 14.93
CA SER A 417 6.01 -5.67 16.25
C SER A 417 6.88 -5.14 17.39
N LEU A 418 8.20 -5.03 17.16
CA LEU A 418 9.14 -4.47 18.13
C LEU A 418 8.90 -2.97 18.38
N ILE A 419 8.67 -2.18 17.32
CA ILE A 419 8.37 -0.75 17.45
C ILE A 419 7.08 -0.53 18.26
N GLN A 420 6.04 -1.30 17.99
CA GLN A 420 4.78 -1.22 18.74
C GLN A 420 4.93 -1.67 20.19
N SER A 421 5.71 -2.73 20.44
CA SER A 421 6.05 -3.18 21.79
C SER A 421 6.77 -2.08 22.58
N LEU A 422 7.72 -1.39 21.95
CA LEU A 422 8.43 -0.25 22.55
C LEU A 422 7.48 0.93 22.80
N ALA A 423 6.57 1.23 21.87
CA ALA A 423 5.58 2.29 22.03
C ALA A 423 4.64 2.00 23.22
N LEU A 424 4.16 0.76 23.34
CA LEU A 424 3.32 0.34 24.45
C LEU A 424 4.05 0.43 25.80
N LEU A 425 5.29 -0.04 25.86
CA LEU A 425 6.17 0.09 27.02
C LEU A 425 6.34 1.56 27.43
N LEU A 426 6.56 2.46 26.47
CA LEU A 426 6.66 3.89 26.75
C LEU A 426 5.33 4.48 27.27
N ILE A 427 4.18 4.07 26.73
CA ILE A 427 2.87 4.49 27.24
C ILE A 427 2.70 4.12 28.71
N PHE A 428 2.99 2.87 29.08
CA PHE A 428 2.91 2.42 30.47
C PHE A 428 3.96 3.11 31.36
N THR A 429 5.18 3.36 30.85
CA THR A 429 6.19 4.18 31.53
C THR A 429 5.65 5.56 31.91
N PHE A 430 4.95 6.24 31.01
CA PHE A 430 4.35 7.53 31.33
C PHE A 430 3.21 7.40 32.35
N ILE A 431 2.41 6.35 32.29
CA ILE A 431 1.34 6.10 33.27
C ILE A 431 1.93 5.86 34.66
N TYR A 432 2.97 5.02 34.79
CA TYR A 432 3.63 4.75 36.07
C TYR A 432 4.39 5.94 36.63
N MET A 433 4.78 6.92 35.80
CA MET A 433 5.42 8.14 36.29
C MET A 433 4.54 8.89 37.31
N PHE A 434 3.22 8.77 37.17
CA PHE A 434 2.24 9.35 38.09
C PHE A 434 1.91 8.43 39.28
N SER A 435 2.43 7.20 39.31
CA SER A 435 2.29 6.28 40.44
C SER A 435 3.33 6.54 41.54
N PHE A 436 3.09 6.01 42.73
CA PHE A 436 4.05 6.02 43.83
C PHE A 436 4.88 4.74 43.80
N SER A 437 6.19 4.88 43.64
CA SER A 437 7.13 3.77 43.67
C SER A 437 7.87 3.74 45.00
N LEU A 438 8.03 2.57 45.62
CA LEU A 438 8.93 2.41 46.77
C LEU A 438 10.42 2.56 46.38
N TRP A 439 10.76 2.46 45.09
CA TRP A 439 12.15 2.52 44.63
C TRP A 439 12.75 3.94 44.59
N ASP A 440 11.97 4.99 44.32
CA ASP A 440 12.48 6.37 44.46
C ASP A 440 12.39 6.90 45.90
N GLY A 441 11.49 6.36 46.72
CA GLY A 441 11.21 6.92 48.04
C GLY A 441 10.65 8.35 47.99
N MET A 442 10.23 8.84 46.82
CA MET A 442 9.69 10.19 46.60
C MET A 442 8.18 10.19 46.82
N ASN A 443 7.78 9.86 48.05
CA ASN A 443 6.38 9.94 48.46
C ASN A 443 5.98 11.39 48.85
N TYR A 444 4.70 11.59 49.16
CA TYR A 444 4.20 12.88 49.64
C TYR A 444 5.02 13.45 50.82
N GLY A 445 5.45 12.59 51.74
CA GLY A 445 6.30 12.96 52.88
C GLY A 445 7.68 13.47 52.46
N TYR A 446 8.30 12.88 51.43
CA TYR A 446 9.55 13.36 50.86
C TYR A 446 9.41 14.77 50.31
N TYR A 447 8.37 15.03 49.50
CA TYR A 447 8.14 16.36 48.92
C TYR A 447 7.86 17.43 49.99
N LEU A 448 7.04 17.09 50.99
CA LEU A 448 6.81 17.98 52.14
C LEU A 448 8.10 18.27 52.91
N ASN A 449 8.94 17.26 53.11
CA ASN A 449 10.22 17.44 53.78
C ASN A 449 11.18 18.35 52.98
N GLN A 450 11.29 18.15 51.67
CA GLN A 450 12.09 19.03 50.80
C GLN A 450 11.56 20.47 50.80
N TYR A 451 10.23 20.65 50.74
CA TYR A 451 9.58 21.95 50.85
C TYR A 451 9.89 22.63 52.18
N ASN A 452 9.81 21.88 53.29
CA ASN A 452 10.10 22.40 54.63
C ASN A 452 11.56 22.81 54.79
N ILE A 453 12.51 22.00 54.30
CA ILE A 453 13.95 22.33 54.32
C ILE A 453 14.22 23.61 53.53
N PHE A 454 13.66 23.71 52.32
CA PHE A 454 13.87 24.87 51.45
C PHE A 454 13.22 26.14 52.02
N THR A 455 12.03 26.02 52.60
CA THR A 455 11.33 27.13 53.27
C THR A 455 12.08 27.60 54.52
N LYS A 456 12.57 26.67 55.35
CA LYS A 456 13.42 27.00 56.52
C LYS A 456 14.68 27.75 56.10
N TYR A 457 15.30 27.39 54.98
CA TYR A 457 16.46 28.10 54.44
C TYR A 457 16.12 29.50 53.94
N ILE A 458 15.02 29.69 53.21
CA ILE A 458 14.61 31.02 52.70
C ILE A 458 14.29 32.00 53.84
N ILE A 459 13.71 31.49 54.93
CA ILE A 459 13.26 32.30 56.07
C ILE A 459 14.41 32.57 57.05
N SER A 460 15.42 31.70 57.13
CA SER A 460 16.55 31.82 58.07
C SER A 460 17.71 32.64 57.47
N ASP A 461 18.51 33.24 58.35
CA ASP A 461 19.82 33.84 58.06
C ASP A 461 20.95 32.81 57.97
N LYS A 462 20.64 31.52 58.19
CA LYS A 462 21.62 30.44 58.18
C LYS A 462 21.92 29.98 56.75
N PRO A 463 23.18 29.62 56.45
CA PRO A 463 23.52 29.00 55.18
C PRO A 463 22.85 27.62 55.04
N ILE A 464 22.55 27.23 53.79
CA ILE A 464 21.77 26.02 53.45
C ILE A 464 22.36 24.73 54.03
N ASP A 465 23.68 24.63 54.16
CA ASP A 465 24.38 23.48 54.72
C ASP A 465 24.03 23.27 56.20
N LYS A 466 23.97 24.33 56.99
CA LYS A 466 23.57 24.26 58.41
C LYS A 466 22.09 23.89 58.57
N VAL A 467 21.22 24.42 57.71
CA VAL A 467 19.78 24.10 57.73
C VAL A 467 19.53 22.63 57.40
N ILE A 468 20.29 22.07 56.45
CA ILE A 468 20.21 20.65 56.10
C ILE A 468 20.82 19.77 57.20
N GLU A 469 21.93 20.17 57.82
CA GLU A 469 22.53 19.45 58.95
C GLU A 469 21.58 19.40 60.16
N GLU A 470 20.91 20.51 60.50
CA GLU A 470 19.90 20.55 61.56
C GLU A 470 18.72 19.61 61.27
N ASN A 471 18.12 19.69 60.07
CA ASN A 471 17.03 18.77 59.69
C ASN A 471 17.48 17.30 59.60
N ARG A 472 18.75 17.04 59.25
CA ARG A 472 19.32 15.69 59.19
C ARG A 472 19.55 15.11 60.59
N ASN A 473 19.94 15.93 61.56
CA ASN A 473 20.13 15.52 62.95
C ASN A 473 18.78 15.31 63.67
N GLU A 474 17.77 16.12 63.35
CA GLU A 474 16.39 15.95 63.85
C GLU A 474 15.73 14.66 63.33
N ASN A 475 15.99 14.29 62.08
CA ASN A 475 15.40 13.11 61.41
C ASN A 475 16.38 11.93 61.25
N GLU A 476 17.40 11.82 62.11
CA GLU A 476 18.46 10.83 61.96
C GLU A 476 17.98 9.39 62.27
N THR A 477 17.82 8.57 61.23
CA THR A 477 17.43 7.15 61.36
C THR A 477 18.57 6.28 61.89
N GLU A 478 18.24 5.16 62.56
CA GLU A 478 19.24 4.21 63.07
C GLU A 478 20.18 3.68 61.98
N GLU A 479 19.66 3.46 60.76
CA GLU A 479 20.47 3.09 59.59
C GLU A 479 21.54 4.13 59.25
N THR A 480 21.20 5.41 59.33
CA THR A 480 22.14 6.51 59.05
C THR A 480 23.26 6.55 60.09
N LYS A 481 22.93 6.28 61.36
CA LYS A 481 23.92 6.15 62.45
C LYS A 481 24.83 4.94 62.24
N ASN A 482 24.27 3.81 61.82
CA ASN A 482 25.01 2.59 61.52
C ASN A 482 25.97 2.78 60.34
N ILE A 483 25.54 3.43 59.25
CA ILE A 483 26.38 3.70 58.08
C ILE A 483 27.54 4.64 58.45
N LYS A 484 27.31 5.70 59.22
CA LYS A 484 28.39 6.59 59.71
C LYS A 484 29.40 5.83 60.59
N LYS A 485 28.91 4.94 61.47
CA LYS A 485 29.76 4.08 62.30
C LYS A 485 30.60 3.11 61.45
N LEU A 486 30.00 2.54 60.40
CA LEU A 486 30.68 1.66 59.44
C LEU A 486 31.76 2.40 58.64
N LEU A 487 31.47 3.60 58.13
CA LEU A 487 32.46 4.43 57.43
C LEU A 487 33.66 4.76 58.32
N LYS A 488 33.41 5.15 59.57
CA LYS A 488 34.47 5.42 60.55
C LYS A 488 35.29 4.17 60.87
N SER A 489 34.64 3.02 61.02
CA SER A 489 35.33 1.74 61.23
C SER A 489 36.19 1.33 60.01
N PHE A 490 35.76 1.66 58.79
CA PHE A 490 36.53 1.40 57.57
C PHE A 490 37.79 2.27 57.51
N GLU A 491 37.75 3.51 57.98
CA GLU A 491 38.94 4.38 58.06
C GLU A 491 39.94 3.94 59.15
N GLU A 492 39.43 3.54 60.31
CA GLU A 492 40.24 3.14 61.47
C GLU A 492 40.82 1.72 61.33
N GLN A 493 40.07 0.79 60.74
CA GLN A 493 40.41 -0.65 60.70
C GLN A 493 40.69 -1.15 59.28
N GLY A 494 40.17 -0.51 58.23
CA GLY A 494 40.35 -0.93 56.84
C GLY A 494 41.80 -0.83 56.33
N LYS A 495 42.67 -0.07 57.03
CA LYS A 495 44.13 -0.08 56.79
C LYS A 495 44.81 -1.37 57.22
N LYS A 496 44.19 -2.15 58.11
CA LYS A 496 44.68 -3.46 58.61
C LYS A 496 44.09 -4.66 57.83
N ALA A 497 43.15 -4.40 56.92
CA ALA A 497 42.48 -5.44 56.15
C ALA A 497 43.31 -5.88 54.91
N PRO A 498 43.18 -7.14 54.46
CA PRO A 498 43.84 -7.64 53.24
C PRO A 498 43.52 -6.79 52.01
N HIS A 499 44.48 -6.71 51.07
CA HIS A 499 44.38 -5.79 49.93
C HIS A 499 43.13 -6.01 49.07
N ILE A 500 42.69 -7.26 48.91
CA ILE A 500 41.49 -7.61 48.11
C ILE A 500 40.19 -7.09 48.76
N LEU A 501 40.05 -7.24 50.08
CA LEU A 501 38.89 -6.70 50.83
C LEU A 501 38.88 -5.17 50.80
N ARG A 502 40.05 -4.54 50.80
CA ARG A 502 40.18 -3.09 50.65
C ARG A 502 39.79 -2.64 49.23
N LEU A 503 40.16 -3.39 48.20
CA LEU A 503 39.81 -3.09 46.80
C LEU A 503 38.29 -3.14 46.58
N PHE A 504 37.60 -4.16 47.13
CA PHE A 504 36.13 -4.24 47.07
C PHE A 504 35.43 -3.24 47.99
N GLY A 505 36.02 -2.93 49.15
CA GLY A 505 35.46 -1.95 50.09
C GLY A 505 35.63 -0.50 49.66
N GLN A 506 36.62 -0.18 48.81
CA GLN A 506 36.91 1.18 48.36
C GLN A 506 35.76 1.84 47.58
N PRO A 507 35.13 1.19 46.59
CA PRO A 507 33.92 1.72 45.92
C PRO A 507 32.75 1.96 46.87
N LEU A 508 32.49 1.04 47.80
CA LEU A 508 31.42 1.16 48.80
C LEU A 508 31.68 2.33 49.78
N HIS A 509 32.91 2.45 50.25
CA HIS A 509 33.34 3.58 51.09
C HIS A 509 33.30 4.90 50.32
N PHE A 510 33.67 4.92 49.03
CA PHE A 510 33.53 6.09 48.16
C PHE A 510 32.06 6.49 47.99
N LEU A 511 31.15 5.55 47.71
CA LEU A 511 29.72 5.82 47.61
C LEU A 511 29.13 6.37 48.92
N GLY A 512 29.56 5.82 50.06
CA GLY A 512 29.20 6.34 51.37
C GLY A 512 29.73 7.76 51.60
N LYS A 513 31.03 8.00 51.38
CA LYS A 513 31.63 9.35 51.46
C LYS A 513 31.00 10.34 50.48
N PHE A 514 30.62 9.89 49.29
CA PHE A 514 29.94 10.72 48.31
C PHE A 514 28.63 11.29 48.88
N LYS A 515 27.81 10.44 49.53
CA LYS A 515 26.55 10.84 50.18
C LYS A 515 26.75 11.77 51.38
N PHE A 516 27.80 11.57 52.18
CA PHE A 516 27.99 12.28 53.46
C PHE A 516 28.92 13.50 53.38
N ASP A 517 29.90 13.51 52.49
CA ASP A 517 30.92 14.56 52.40
C ASP A 517 30.78 15.38 51.09
N VAL A 518 30.57 14.71 49.95
CA VAL A 518 30.52 15.38 48.64
C VAL A 518 29.18 16.07 48.39
N ILE A 519 28.05 15.42 48.70
CA ILE A 519 26.71 16.05 48.56
C ILE A 519 26.60 17.35 49.37
N PRO A 520 26.93 17.41 50.67
CA PRO A 520 26.92 18.67 51.41
C PRO A 520 27.90 19.71 50.83
N GLY A 521 29.05 19.28 50.32
CA GLY A 521 30.02 20.16 49.63
C GLY A 521 29.45 20.79 48.36
N LEU A 522 28.67 20.04 47.57
CA LEU A 522 27.95 20.56 46.41
C LEU A 522 26.83 21.51 46.81
N VAL A 523 26.10 21.21 47.89
CA VAL A 523 25.02 22.06 48.39
C VAL A 523 25.53 23.43 48.86
N LYS A 524 26.77 23.51 49.39
CA LYS A 524 27.42 24.78 49.72
C LYS A 524 27.59 25.72 48.51
N LEU A 525 27.72 25.19 47.30
CA LEU A 525 27.79 25.99 46.06
C LEU A 525 26.45 26.66 45.71
N PHE A 526 25.34 26.14 46.26
CA PHE A 526 23.98 26.66 46.09
C PHE A 526 23.57 27.63 47.21
N ASN A 527 24.51 28.14 48.02
CA ASN A 527 24.21 29.16 49.02
C ASN A 527 24.05 30.55 48.37
N PHE A 528 22.93 30.76 47.66
CA PHE A 528 22.68 31.97 46.88
C PHE A 528 21.99 33.10 47.66
N GLN A 529 21.53 32.83 48.89
CA GLN A 529 20.81 33.80 49.72
C GLN A 529 21.45 33.88 51.12
N PRO A 530 22.29 34.90 51.40
CA PRO A 530 23.00 35.03 52.66
C PRO A 530 22.22 35.74 53.78
N LYS A 531 21.00 36.25 53.51
CA LYS A 531 20.16 36.98 54.47
C LYS A 531 18.71 36.49 54.41
N GLU A 532 17.96 36.69 55.49
CA GLU A 532 16.53 36.35 55.54
C GLU A 532 15.74 37.06 54.45
N TRP A 533 14.77 36.38 53.82
CA TRP A 533 13.95 36.92 52.73
C TRP A 533 13.32 38.29 53.04
N ASN A 534 12.89 38.49 54.30
CA ASN A 534 12.26 39.73 54.74
C ASN A 534 13.23 40.93 54.77
N SER A 535 14.52 40.66 54.96
CA SER A 535 15.59 41.66 55.08
C SER A 535 16.26 42.05 53.76
N LEU A 536 15.84 41.46 52.64
CA LEU A 536 16.40 41.73 51.30
C LEU A 536 15.80 42.99 50.64
N ASP A 537 16.64 43.73 49.91
CA ASP A 537 16.22 44.86 49.07
C ASP A 537 15.42 44.41 47.83
N LYS A 538 14.74 45.34 47.14
CA LYS A 538 13.88 45.01 45.99
C LYS A 538 14.62 44.30 44.84
N SER A 539 15.86 44.69 44.55
CA SER A 539 16.69 44.06 43.51
C SER A 539 17.22 42.69 43.95
N GLU A 540 17.64 42.56 45.21
CA GLU A 540 18.10 41.31 45.79
C GLU A 540 16.96 40.27 45.83
N LYS A 541 15.73 40.68 46.20
CA LYS A 541 14.53 39.84 46.13
C LYS A 541 14.23 39.34 44.72
N ALA A 542 14.39 40.19 43.70
CA ALA A 542 14.18 39.78 42.31
C ALA A 542 15.21 38.74 41.85
N TRP A 543 16.49 38.93 42.21
CA TRP A 543 17.56 37.99 41.88
C TRP A 543 17.43 36.65 42.62
N SER A 544 17.19 36.70 43.94
CA SER A 544 16.92 35.51 44.74
C SER A 544 15.65 34.78 44.26
N GLY A 545 14.61 35.51 43.85
CA GLY A 545 13.41 34.94 43.26
C GLY A 545 13.67 34.20 41.93
N LEU A 546 14.48 34.78 41.04
CA LEU A 546 14.91 34.12 39.80
C LEU A 546 15.69 32.82 40.09
N LEU A 547 16.61 32.85 41.06
CA LEU A 547 17.38 31.67 41.44
C LEU A 547 16.53 30.58 42.09
N ILE A 548 15.58 30.96 42.96
CA ILE A 548 14.59 30.04 43.54
C ILE A 548 13.77 29.38 42.43
N PHE A 549 13.32 30.14 41.44
CA PHE A 549 12.59 29.59 40.29
C PHE A 549 13.45 28.61 39.49
N LEU A 550 14.70 28.96 39.18
CA LEU A 550 15.63 28.09 38.45
C LEU A 550 15.95 26.80 39.22
N ILE A 551 16.16 26.88 40.53
CA ILE A 551 16.40 25.72 41.39
C ILE A 551 15.15 24.84 41.47
N SER A 552 13.97 25.44 41.58
CA SER A 552 12.70 24.71 41.56
C SER A 552 12.47 24.01 40.21
N LEU A 553 12.85 24.63 39.10
CA LEU A 553 12.80 24.03 37.76
C LEU A 553 13.79 22.86 37.62
N ILE A 554 15.02 23.02 38.11
CA ILE A 554 16.03 21.94 38.12
C ILE A 554 15.56 20.78 39.00
N PHE A 555 14.95 21.07 40.16
CA PHE A 555 14.38 20.05 41.04
C PHE A 555 13.21 19.32 40.38
N LEU A 556 12.30 20.04 39.71
CA LEU A 556 11.21 19.45 38.96
C LEU A 556 11.73 18.54 37.83
N LEU A 557 12.73 19.01 37.08
CA LEU A 557 13.38 18.22 36.04
C LEU A 557 14.04 16.96 36.61
N TYR A 558 14.74 17.08 37.74
CA TYR A 558 15.31 15.94 38.46
C TYR A 558 14.23 14.92 38.85
N VAL A 559 13.11 15.37 39.43
CA VAL A 559 11.98 14.51 39.79
C VAL A 559 11.40 13.80 38.57
N ILE A 560 11.18 14.52 37.46
CA ILE A 560 10.68 13.94 36.22
C ILE A 560 11.63 12.88 35.68
N ILE A 561 12.95 13.17 35.64
CA ILE A 561 13.96 12.22 35.15
C ILE A 561 13.99 10.96 36.01
N VAL A 562 14.06 11.09 37.33
CA VAL A 562 14.11 9.94 38.24
C VAL A 562 12.82 9.13 38.14
N LYS A 563 11.65 9.78 38.13
CA LYS A 563 10.36 9.09 37.96
C LYS A 563 10.27 8.39 36.61
N PHE A 564 10.75 9.00 35.53
CA PHE A 564 10.80 8.37 34.21
C PHE A 564 11.63 7.09 34.22
N PHE A 565 12.88 7.15 34.71
CA PHE A 565 13.75 5.96 34.76
C PHE A 565 13.18 4.85 35.63
N ASN A 566 12.64 5.18 36.81
CA ASN A 566 12.02 4.18 37.68
C ASN A 566 10.79 3.53 37.03
N SER A 567 9.95 4.35 36.39
CA SER A 567 8.75 3.89 35.69
C SER A 567 9.09 3.06 34.46
N LEU A 568 10.18 3.39 33.77
CA LEU A 568 10.69 2.66 32.62
C LEU A 568 11.19 1.28 33.05
N ILE A 569 11.95 1.20 34.15
CA ILE A 569 12.43 -0.09 34.69
C ILE A 569 11.25 -0.94 35.15
N LEU A 570 10.26 -0.33 35.81
CA LEU A 570 9.02 -1.01 36.22
C LEU A 570 8.27 -1.56 35.00
N SER A 571 7.99 -0.73 34.00
CA SER A 571 7.30 -1.12 32.77
C SER A 571 8.07 -2.23 32.02
N LEU A 572 9.39 -2.10 31.89
CA LEU A 572 10.23 -3.12 31.26
C LEU A 572 10.15 -4.48 31.97
N ASN A 573 10.27 -4.49 33.30
CA ASN A 573 10.17 -5.72 34.09
C ASN A 573 8.79 -6.35 33.96
N SER A 574 7.76 -5.52 33.92
CA SER A 574 6.36 -5.96 33.85
C SER A 574 6.04 -6.55 32.50
N PHE A 575 6.46 -5.87 31.43
CA PHE A 575 6.32 -6.27 30.04
C PHE A 575 7.03 -7.59 29.72
N VAL A 576 8.25 -7.79 30.23
CA VAL A 576 9.08 -8.96 29.90
C VAL A 576 8.80 -10.16 30.82
N VAL A 577 8.54 -9.91 32.11
CA VAL A 577 8.49 -10.96 33.16
C VAL A 577 7.06 -11.18 33.69
N ILE A 578 6.04 -10.63 33.02
CA ILE A 578 4.62 -10.73 33.45
C ILE A 578 4.42 -10.10 34.85
N GLY A 579 5.30 -9.19 35.25
CA GLY A 579 5.30 -8.62 36.60
C GLY A 579 5.70 -9.61 37.72
N PHE A 580 6.31 -10.76 37.41
CA PHE A 580 6.83 -11.66 38.44
C PHE A 580 8.08 -11.06 39.11
N GLY A 581 7.91 -10.62 40.36
CA GLY A 581 8.95 -10.06 41.24
C GLY A 581 8.32 -9.29 42.40
N SER A 582 9.09 -8.88 43.40
CA SER A 582 8.61 -7.94 44.43
C SER A 582 8.41 -6.57 43.78
N LEU A 583 7.23 -6.33 43.23
CA LEU A 583 6.90 -5.03 42.63
C LEU A 583 6.95 -3.97 43.73
N PRO A 584 7.66 -2.84 43.50
CA PRO A 584 7.82 -1.78 44.49
C PRO A 584 6.57 -0.94 44.72
N GLU A 585 5.47 -1.29 44.10
CA GLU A 585 4.22 -0.59 44.32
C GLU A 585 3.59 -1.13 45.60
N GLN A 586 3.04 -0.24 46.43
CA GLN A 586 2.35 -0.67 47.65
C GLN A 586 1.27 -1.71 47.32
N GLU A 587 1.15 -2.72 48.18
CA GLU A 587 0.30 -3.92 48.05
C GLU A 587 -1.22 -3.67 47.81
N ASN A 588 -1.66 -2.42 47.60
CA ASN A 588 -3.05 -2.04 47.33
C ASN A 588 -3.18 -0.84 46.36
N SER A 589 -2.34 -0.71 45.33
CA SER A 589 -2.41 0.41 44.38
C SER A 589 -2.94 0.00 43.00
N LEU A 590 -3.65 0.92 42.33
CA LEU A 590 -4.15 0.79 40.95
C LEU A 590 -3.04 0.40 39.97
N ALA A 591 -1.82 0.83 40.24
CA ALA A 591 -0.66 0.59 39.41
C ALA A 591 -0.28 -0.91 39.36
N MET A 592 -0.57 -1.68 40.41
CA MET A 592 -0.34 -3.14 40.42
C MET A 592 -1.23 -3.85 39.39
N TYR A 593 -2.49 -3.43 39.26
CA TYR A 593 -3.40 -3.99 38.26
C TYR A 593 -2.99 -3.61 36.83
N LEU A 594 -2.50 -2.37 36.63
CA LEU A 594 -1.95 -1.95 35.34
C LEU A 594 -0.71 -2.75 34.97
N THR A 595 0.14 -3.04 35.96
CA THR A 595 1.34 -3.87 35.83
C THR A 595 1.01 -5.28 35.34
N ILE A 596 -0.03 -5.90 35.91
CA ILE A 596 -0.50 -7.23 35.47
C ILE A 596 -1.05 -7.18 34.04
N ILE A 597 -1.85 -6.16 33.71
CA ILE A 597 -2.42 -5.99 32.37
C ILE A 597 -1.30 -5.79 31.34
N GLU A 598 -0.34 -4.91 31.62
CA GLU A 598 0.83 -4.71 30.77
C GLU A 598 1.62 -6.01 30.61
N GLY A 599 1.83 -6.77 31.68
CA GLY A 599 2.54 -8.04 31.62
C GLY A 599 1.85 -9.09 30.76
N ILE A 600 0.52 -9.17 30.78
CA ILE A 600 -0.25 -10.05 29.90
C ILE A 600 -0.09 -9.60 28.43
N ILE A 601 -0.19 -8.30 28.16
CA ILE A 601 -0.04 -7.77 26.79
C ILE A 601 1.38 -7.97 26.28
N GLY A 602 2.39 -7.70 27.12
CA GLY A 602 3.81 -7.89 26.81
C GLY A 602 4.14 -9.34 26.51
N TRP A 603 3.67 -10.27 27.33
CA TRP A 603 3.82 -11.71 27.08
C TRP A 603 3.18 -12.14 25.75
N PHE A 604 1.98 -11.64 25.46
CA PHE A 604 1.31 -11.93 24.19
C PHE A 604 2.10 -11.40 22.99
N LEU A 605 2.57 -10.15 23.04
CA LEU A 605 3.38 -9.52 21.99
C LEU A 605 4.73 -10.23 21.78
N LEU A 606 5.43 -10.58 22.87
CA LEU A 606 6.69 -11.32 22.82
C LEU A 606 6.50 -12.73 22.26
N THR A 607 5.36 -13.36 22.52
CA THR A 607 5.02 -14.67 21.95
C THR A 607 4.82 -14.56 20.44
N ILE A 608 4.05 -13.57 19.96
CA ILE A 608 3.91 -13.30 18.52
C ILE A 608 5.28 -13.02 17.91
N PHE A 609 6.05 -12.11 18.48
CA PHE A 609 7.39 -11.79 17.98
C PHE A 609 8.28 -13.04 17.88
N SER A 610 8.25 -13.92 18.88
CA SER A 610 9.06 -15.14 18.92
C SER A 610 8.63 -16.16 17.88
N ILE A 611 7.32 -16.41 17.72
CA ILE A 611 6.76 -17.32 16.70
C ILE A 611 7.13 -16.83 15.29
N THR A 612 7.08 -15.53 15.09
CA THR A 612 7.22 -14.92 13.77
C THR A 612 8.68 -14.82 13.36
N LEU A 613 9.57 -14.52 14.31
CA LEU A 613 11.01 -14.66 14.14
C LEU A 613 11.41 -16.12 13.88
N LEU A 614 10.86 -17.08 14.62
CA LEU A 614 11.13 -18.51 14.41
C LEU A 614 10.68 -18.95 13.01
N SER A 615 9.49 -18.53 12.56
CA SER A 615 8.99 -18.81 11.22
C SER A 615 9.90 -18.26 10.13
N GLN A 616 10.44 -17.05 10.29
CA GLN A 616 11.38 -16.45 9.33
C GLN A 616 12.72 -17.17 9.31
N VAL A 617 13.22 -17.62 10.47
CA VAL A 617 14.45 -18.40 10.54
C VAL A 617 14.27 -19.76 9.86
N LEU A 618 13.16 -20.43 10.09
CA LEU A 618 12.85 -21.73 9.47
C LEU A 618 12.56 -21.64 7.97
N GLN A 619 12.06 -20.52 7.46
CA GLN A 619 11.84 -20.30 6.03
C GLN A 619 13.13 -20.00 5.25
N ASN A 620 14.19 -19.53 5.94
CA ASN A 620 15.50 -19.23 5.34
C ASN A 620 16.50 -20.39 5.43
N THR A 621 16.07 -21.54 5.96
CA THR A 621 16.83 -22.82 6.00
C THR A 621 16.12 -23.85 5.14
#